data_AF-A0A651FXH1-F1
#
_entry.id   AF-A0A651FXH1-F1
#
_cell.length_a   1.000
_cell.length_b   1.000
_cell.length_c   1.000
_cell.angle_alpha   90.00
_cell.angle_beta   90.00
_cell.angle_gamma   90.00
#
_symmetry.space_group_name_H-M   'P 1'
#
loop_
_entity.id
_entity.type
_entity.pdbx_description
1 polymer ?
#
loop_
_entity_poly.entity_id
_entity_poly.type
_entity_poly.pdbx_seq_one_letter_code
_entity_poly.pdbx_strand_id
1 'polypeptide(L)'
;MTGDETAFGQAYGALARAAAGTTSAEVEREFFELFVGVGRGELLPYASFYLTGFLNERPLAELRADLRWLGVERAAGRYEPEDHVAFVFEVMAGLASGDVAGNQARFFDKHIAPWAGQFFDDLAIAPSAAFYRPVAEIGRQFVDIEARAFALAN
;
A
#
# COMPACT_ATOMS: atom_id res chain seq x y z
N MET A 1 -12.35 4.66 -17.50
CA MET A 1 -12.71 5.29 -16.22
C MET A 1 -12.10 6.69 -16.21
N THR A 2 -12.87 7.73 -15.90
CA THR A 2 -12.37 9.12 -15.82
C THR A 2 -12.64 9.60 -14.39
N GLY A 3 -11.60 10.05 -13.68
CA GLY A 3 -11.77 10.70 -12.38
C GLY A 3 -12.31 12.13 -12.51
N ASP A 4 -12.69 12.72 -11.38
CA ASP A 4 -13.18 14.11 -11.31
C ASP A 4 -12.02 15.13 -11.19
N GLU A 5 -12.34 16.41 -10.96
CA GLU A 5 -11.37 17.50 -10.89
C GLU A 5 -10.59 17.56 -9.57
N THR A 6 -10.93 16.73 -8.57
CA THR A 6 -10.18 16.68 -7.30
C THR A 6 -8.77 16.14 -7.52
N ALA A 7 -7.85 16.41 -6.59
CA ALA A 7 -6.49 15.85 -6.67
C ALA A 7 -6.51 14.31 -6.80
N PHE A 8 -7.39 13.64 -6.05
CA PHE A 8 -7.59 12.21 -6.14
C PHE A 8 -8.15 11.77 -7.51
N GLY A 9 -9.17 12.47 -8.02
CA GLY A 9 -9.74 12.22 -9.35
C GLY A 9 -8.73 12.39 -10.49
N GLN A 10 -7.89 13.42 -10.41
CA GLN A 10 -6.82 13.65 -11.38
C GLN A 10 -5.76 12.53 -11.35
N ALA A 11 -5.35 12.07 -10.16
CA ALA A 11 -4.44 10.95 -9.99
C ALA A 11 -5.02 9.66 -10.58
N TYR A 12 -6.30 9.39 -10.33
CA TYR A 12 -7.02 8.26 -10.94
C TYR A 12 -7.08 8.36 -12.48
N GLY A 13 -7.34 9.56 -13.00
CA GLY A 13 -7.29 9.84 -14.44
C GLY A 13 -5.89 9.62 -15.03
N ALA A 14 -4.83 9.95 -14.30
CA ALA A 14 -3.45 9.69 -14.72
C ALA A 14 -3.16 8.19 -14.76
N LEU A 15 -3.60 7.41 -13.76
CA LEU A 15 -3.48 5.96 -13.76
C LEU A 15 -4.22 5.34 -14.94
N ALA A 16 -5.45 5.78 -15.23
CA ALA A 16 -6.22 5.30 -16.37
C ALA A 16 -5.53 5.58 -17.72
N ARG A 17 -4.89 6.75 -17.87
CA ARG A 17 -4.09 7.06 -19.06
C ARG A 17 -2.83 6.21 -19.16
N ALA A 18 -2.12 6.01 -18.05
CA ALA A 18 -0.94 5.13 -18.01
C ALA A 18 -1.32 3.69 -18.40
N ALA A 19 -2.43 3.17 -17.86
CA ALA A 19 -2.96 1.85 -18.20
C ALA A 19 -3.32 1.72 -19.69
N ALA A 20 -3.90 2.76 -20.30
CA ALA A 20 -4.25 2.75 -21.71
C ALA A 20 -3.03 2.85 -22.65
N GLY A 21 -1.90 3.37 -22.15
CA GLY A 21 -0.68 3.62 -22.93
C GLY A 21 0.44 2.60 -22.73
N THR A 22 0.21 1.53 -21.99
CA THR A 22 1.23 0.51 -21.66
C THR A 22 0.74 -0.91 -21.97
N THR A 23 1.64 -1.87 -21.86
CA THR A 23 1.35 -3.31 -21.97
C THR A 23 1.58 -4.01 -20.63
N SER A 24 0.96 -5.17 -20.44
CA SER A 24 1.19 -5.99 -19.24
C SER A 24 2.67 -6.34 -19.04
N ALA A 25 3.40 -6.59 -20.13
CA ALA A 25 4.82 -6.93 -20.08
C ALA A 25 5.72 -5.75 -19.64
N GLU A 26 5.34 -4.52 -20.00
CA GLU A 26 6.02 -3.31 -19.52
C GLU A 26 5.76 -3.09 -18.03
N VAL A 27 4.50 -3.21 -17.59
CA VAL A 27 4.13 -3.08 -16.17
C VAL A 27 4.76 -4.19 -15.32
N GLU A 28 4.87 -5.41 -15.84
CA GLU A 28 5.56 -6.52 -15.18
C GLU A 28 7.05 -6.23 -15.00
N ARG A 29 7.70 -5.66 -16.02
CA ARG A 29 9.11 -5.24 -15.92
C ARG A 29 9.29 -4.13 -14.91
N GLU A 30 8.44 -3.11 -14.94
CA GLU A 30 8.45 -2.03 -13.96
C GLU A 30 8.24 -2.56 -12.54
N PHE A 31 7.27 -3.45 -12.34
CA PHE A 31 7.03 -4.09 -11.05
C PHE A 31 8.26 -4.87 -10.57
N PHE A 32 8.92 -5.60 -11.47
CA PHE A 32 10.15 -6.31 -11.16
C PHE A 32 11.24 -5.35 -10.69
N GLU A 33 11.55 -4.29 -11.44
CA GLU A 33 12.56 -3.28 -11.05
C GLU A 33 12.23 -2.64 -9.68
N LEU A 34 10.96 -2.25 -9.47
CA LEU A 34 10.52 -1.55 -8.27
C LEU A 34 10.56 -2.43 -7.01
N PHE A 35 10.06 -3.67 -7.08
CA PHE A 35 9.72 -4.44 -5.88
C PHE A 35 10.46 -5.79 -5.75
N VAL A 36 11.10 -6.27 -6.81
CA VAL A 36 11.76 -7.60 -6.82
C VAL A 36 13.27 -7.44 -7.02
N GLY A 37 13.67 -6.92 -8.17
CA GLY A 37 15.05 -6.70 -8.60
C GLY A 37 15.90 -7.96 -8.68
N VAL A 38 17.15 -7.81 -9.11
CA VAL A 38 18.16 -8.86 -8.96
C VAL A 38 18.84 -8.65 -7.61
N GLY A 39 18.37 -9.39 -6.61
CA GLY A 39 18.83 -9.28 -5.21
C GLY A 39 17.93 -8.38 -4.37
N ARG A 40 17.59 -7.19 -4.86
CA ARG A 40 16.64 -6.27 -4.21
C ARG A 40 16.06 -5.28 -5.22
N GLY A 41 14.74 -5.03 -5.14
CA GLY A 41 14.08 -3.97 -5.90
C GLY A 41 14.49 -2.57 -5.42
N GLU A 42 14.10 -1.55 -6.17
CA GLU A 42 14.31 -0.14 -5.77
C GLU A 42 13.69 0.16 -4.40
N LEU A 43 12.56 -0.50 -4.08
CA LEU A 43 11.82 -0.36 -2.84
C LEU A 43 11.59 -1.71 -2.15
N LEU A 44 11.48 -1.66 -0.83
CA LEU A 44 11.01 -2.79 -0.02
C LEU A 44 9.67 -2.40 0.61
N PRO A 45 8.54 -2.80 0.02
CA PRO A 45 7.20 -2.31 0.38
C PRO A 45 6.67 -2.96 1.67
N TYR A 46 7.46 -2.99 2.74
CA TYR A 46 7.17 -3.66 4.00
C TYR A 46 7.21 -2.69 5.18
N ALA A 47 6.21 -2.75 6.05
CA ALA A 47 6.13 -1.89 7.22
C ALA A 47 7.37 -2.02 8.11
N SER A 48 7.85 -3.24 8.35
CA SER A 48 9.03 -3.45 9.20
C SER A 48 10.26 -2.78 8.62
N PHE A 49 10.45 -2.85 7.29
CA PHE A 49 11.58 -2.19 6.65
C PHE A 49 11.52 -0.67 6.80
N TYR A 50 10.36 -0.06 6.54
CA TYR A 50 10.20 1.39 6.67
C TYR A 50 10.32 1.89 8.12
N LEU A 51 9.88 1.08 9.09
CA LEU A 51 9.87 1.47 10.51
C LEU A 51 11.17 1.17 11.25
N THR A 52 11.94 0.16 10.82
CA THR A 52 13.13 -0.30 11.55
C THR A 52 14.39 -0.39 10.70
N GLY A 53 14.28 -0.34 9.37
CA GLY A 53 15.37 -0.62 8.44
C GLY A 53 15.60 -2.10 8.16
N PHE A 54 14.84 -3.01 8.78
CA PHE A 54 15.02 -4.46 8.64
C PHE A 54 13.69 -5.20 8.41
N LEU A 55 13.74 -6.26 7.58
CA LEU A 55 12.59 -7.12 7.33
C LEU A 55 12.31 -8.05 8.51
N ASN A 56 11.05 -8.42 8.70
CA ASN A 56 10.58 -9.39 9.69
C ASN A 56 10.81 -9.00 11.16
N GLU A 57 10.81 -7.70 11.44
CA GLU A 57 10.99 -7.17 12.78
C GLU A 57 9.68 -7.06 13.58
N ARG A 58 9.77 -6.46 14.78
CA ARG A 58 8.66 -6.23 15.70
C ARG A 58 7.34 -5.74 15.06
N PRO A 59 7.32 -4.79 14.09
CA PRO A 59 6.08 -4.36 13.45
C PRO A 59 5.27 -5.51 12.82
N LEU A 60 5.95 -6.46 12.16
CA LEU A 60 5.30 -7.64 11.58
C LEU A 60 4.72 -8.55 12.67
N ALA A 61 5.43 -8.74 13.78
CA ALA A 61 4.94 -9.56 14.89
C ALA A 61 3.66 -8.96 15.52
N GLU A 62 3.62 -7.63 15.67
CA GLU A 62 2.46 -6.90 16.17
C GLU A 62 1.27 -6.96 15.18
N LEU A 63 1.53 -6.82 13.88
CA LEU A 63 0.52 -7.00 12.84
C LEU A 63 -0.07 -8.42 12.89
N ARG A 64 0.76 -9.46 12.91
CA ARG A 64 0.29 -10.84 13.03
C ARG A 64 -0.56 -11.10 14.26
N ALA A 65 -0.26 -10.43 15.38
CA ALA A 65 -1.09 -10.53 16.58
C ALA A 65 -2.49 -9.95 16.33
N ASP A 66 -2.58 -8.78 15.70
CA ASP A 66 -3.87 -8.16 15.40
C ASP A 66 -4.65 -8.90 14.30
N LEU A 67 -3.98 -9.43 13.27
CA LEU A 67 -4.62 -10.25 12.23
C LEU A 67 -5.29 -11.49 12.82
N ARG A 68 -4.65 -12.16 13.80
CA ARG A 68 -5.27 -13.28 14.51
C ARG A 68 -6.55 -12.87 15.25
N TRP A 69 -6.58 -11.68 15.85
CA TRP A 69 -7.79 -11.15 16.49
C TRP A 69 -8.89 -10.81 15.48
N LEU A 70 -8.51 -10.38 14.29
CA LEU A 70 -9.43 -10.09 13.19
C LEU A 70 -9.90 -11.35 12.45
N GLY A 71 -9.34 -12.53 12.74
CA GLY A 71 -9.63 -13.77 12.01
C GLY A 71 -9.11 -13.75 10.56
N VAL A 72 -8.10 -12.91 10.28
CA VAL A 72 -7.50 -12.79 8.95
C VAL A 72 -6.27 -13.68 8.87
N GLU A 73 -6.22 -14.50 7.82
CA GLU A 73 -5.10 -15.39 7.53
C GLU A 73 -4.54 -15.14 6.13
N ARG A 74 -3.26 -15.45 5.95
CA ARG A 74 -2.62 -15.36 4.64
C ARG A 74 -3.12 -16.46 3.72
N ALA A 75 -3.42 -16.10 2.46
CA ALA A 75 -3.82 -17.05 1.44
C ALA A 75 -2.75 -18.13 1.21
N ALA A 76 -3.20 -19.36 0.95
CA ALA A 76 -2.31 -20.48 0.64
C ALA A 76 -1.47 -20.18 -0.60
N GLY A 77 -0.17 -20.50 -0.55
CA GLY A 77 0.76 -20.28 -1.66
C GLY A 77 1.30 -18.85 -1.79
N ARG A 78 0.89 -17.91 -0.93
CA ARG A 78 1.60 -16.62 -0.76
C ARG A 78 2.64 -16.73 0.34
N TYR A 79 3.84 -16.24 0.07
CA TYR A 79 5.00 -16.39 0.95
C TYR A 79 5.53 -15.06 1.47
N GLU A 80 5.08 -13.94 0.88
CA GLU A 80 5.39 -12.60 1.33
C GLU A 80 4.93 -12.41 2.79
N PRO A 81 5.74 -11.72 3.62
CA PRO A 81 5.31 -11.23 4.92
C PRO A 81 4.02 -10.41 4.86
N GLU A 82 3.20 -10.53 5.89
CA GLU A 82 1.88 -9.87 5.97
C GLU A 82 1.97 -8.34 6.11
N ASP A 83 3.15 -7.81 6.45
CA ASP A 83 3.38 -6.36 6.52
C ASP A 83 3.74 -5.72 5.17
N HIS A 84 3.60 -6.48 4.08
CA HIS A 84 3.65 -5.96 2.71
C HIS A 84 2.50 -4.97 2.47
N VAL A 85 2.78 -3.85 1.77
CA VAL A 85 1.81 -2.77 1.52
C VAL A 85 0.50 -3.28 0.93
N ALA A 86 0.57 -4.13 -0.10
CA ALA A 86 -0.62 -4.71 -0.72
C ALA A 86 -1.48 -5.52 0.28
N PHE A 87 -0.85 -6.27 1.21
CA PHE A 87 -1.58 -7.08 2.17
C PHE A 87 -2.29 -6.19 3.20
N VAL A 88 -1.61 -5.20 3.78
CA VAL A 88 -2.25 -4.33 4.80
C VAL A 88 -3.39 -3.49 4.20
N PHE A 89 -3.27 -3.05 2.94
CA PHE A 89 -4.34 -2.35 2.25
C PHE A 89 -5.52 -3.28 1.89
N GLU A 90 -5.26 -4.55 1.58
CA GLU A 90 -6.34 -5.53 1.37
C GLU A 90 -7.10 -5.82 2.66
N VAL A 91 -6.41 -5.92 3.80
CA VAL A 91 -7.07 -6.03 5.12
C VAL A 91 -7.90 -4.78 5.43
N MET A 92 -7.35 -3.59 5.16
CA MET A 92 -8.10 -2.34 5.34
C MET A 92 -9.34 -2.29 4.44
N ALA A 93 -9.25 -2.76 3.19
CA ALA A 93 -10.39 -2.82 2.27
C ALA A 93 -11.48 -3.74 2.83
N GLY A 94 -11.12 -4.90 3.39
CA GLY A 94 -12.07 -5.82 4.05
C GLY A 94 -12.70 -5.22 5.31
N LEU A 95 -11.94 -4.45 6.10
CA LEU A 95 -12.49 -3.71 7.24
C LEU A 95 -13.46 -2.60 6.79
N ALA A 96 -13.16 -1.92 5.68
CA ALA A 96 -13.99 -0.85 5.14
C ALA A 96 -15.28 -1.36 4.49
N SER A 97 -15.24 -2.50 3.80
CA SER A 97 -16.42 -3.15 3.23
C SER A 97 -17.32 -3.83 4.27
N GLY A 98 -16.77 -4.10 5.46
CA GLY A 98 -17.45 -4.86 6.52
C GLY A 98 -17.32 -6.38 6.37
N ASP A 99 -16.54 -6.86 5.39
CA ASP A 99 -16.23 -8.28 5.22
C ASP A 99 -15.34 -8.82 6.35
N VAL A 100 -14.51 -7.95 6.93
CA VAL A 100 -13.71 -8.22 8.12
C VAL A 100 -14.27 -7.39 9.27
N ALA A 101 -14.68 -8.05 10.35
CA ALA A 101 -15.11 -7.35 11.55
C ALA A 101 -13.91 -6.73 12.28
N GLY A 102 -13.97 -5.43 12.58
CA GLY A 102 -12.91 -4.77 13.32
C GLY A 102 -13.03 -3.25 13.31
N ASN A 103 -12.11 -2.58 13.99
CA ASN A 103 -12.02 -1.14 13.97
C ASN A 103 -11.02 -0.70 12.89
N GLN A 104 -11.55 -0.17 11.79
CA GLN A 104 -10.77 0.30 10.64
C GLN A 104 -9.76 1.39 11.03
N ALA A 105 -10.19 2.40 11.79
CA ALA A 105 -9.35 3.52 12.23
C ALA A 105 -8.15 3.03 13.04
N ARG A 106 -8.40 2.14 14.03
CA ARG A 106 -7.34 1.55 14.86
C ARG A 106 -6.35 0.73 14.02
N PHE A 107 -6.82 0.00 13.00
CA PHE A 107 -5.95 -0.76 12.11
C PHE A 107 -5.08 0.17 11.26
N PHE A 108 -5.68 1.20 10.67
CA PHE A 108 -4.97 2.20 9.86
C PHE A 108 -3.90 2.93 10.69
N ASP A 109 -4.26 3.47 11.85
CA ASP A 109 -3.36 4.24 12.72
C ASP A 109 -2.14 3.43 13.16
N LYS A 110 -2.34 2.12 13.41
CA LYS A 110 -1.27 1.25 13.90
C LYS A 110 -0.42 0.65 12.77
N HIS A 111 -1.03 0.22 11.68
CA HIS A 111 -0.38 -0.66 10.69
C HIS A 111 -0.15 -0.03 9.31
N ILE A 112 -0.71 1.16 9.04
CA ILE A 112 -0.59 1.82 7.73
C ILE A 112 -0.02 3.23 7.87
N ALA A 113 -0.69 4.09 8.64
CA ALA A 113 -0.33 5.50 8.80
C ALA A 113 1.14 5.76 9.15
N PRO A 114 1.81 4.97 10.01
CA PRO A 114 3.17 5.27 10.44
C PRO A 114 4.25 5.23 9.35
N TRP A 115 3.96 4.62 8.20
CA TRP A 115 4.99 4.35 7.17
C TRP A 115 4.50 4.48 5.73
N ALA A 116 3.20 4.27 5.47
CA ALA A 116 2.68 4.22 4.10
C ALA A 116 2.87 5.55 3.33
N GLY A 117 2.80 6.69 4.02
CA GLY A 117 3.08 8.00 3.40
C GLY A 117 4.49 8.08 2.82
N GLN A 118 5.50 7.70 3.61
CA GLN A 118 6.90 7.66 3.14
C GLN A 118 7.10 6.64 2.01
N PHE A 119 6.45 5.48 2.09
CA PHE A 119 6.49 4.49 1.00
C PHE A 119 5.98 5.07 -0.32
N PHE A 120 4.83 5.76 -0.31
CA PHE A 120 4.30 6.36 -1.52
C PHE A 120 5.12 7.58 -1.98
N ASP A 121 5.75 8.32 -1.07
CA ASP A 121 6.72 9.37 -1.43
C ASP A 121 7.91 8.79 -2.19
N ASP A 122 8.48 7.69 -1.71
CA ASP A 122 9.60 7.02 -2.36
C ASP A 122 9.17 6.43 -3.72
N LEU A 123 7.99 5.81 -3.80
CA LEU A 123 7.44 5.27 -5.05
C LEU A 123 7.20 6.37 -6.10
N ALA A 124 6.82 7.58 -5.68
CA ALA A 124 6.60 8.70 -6.60
C ALA A 124 7.89 9.17 -7.28
N ILE A 125 9.06 8.96 -6.64
CA ILE A 125 10.37 9.41 -7.13
C ILE A 125 11.27 8.27 -7.60
N ALA A 126 10.84 7.02 -7.45
CA ALA A 126 11.57 5.84 -7.88
C ALA A 126 11.95 5.94 -9.37
N PRO A 127 13.24 5.73 -9.74
CA PRO A 127 13.72 5.89 -11.12
C PRO A 127 12.92 5.09 -12.15
N SER A 128 12.54 3.86 -11.82
CA SER A 128 11.78 3.00 -12.74
C SER A 128 10.28 3.27 -12.76
N ALA A 129 9.74 4.09 -11.85
CA ALA A 129 8.30 4.32 -11.74
C ALA A 129 7.74 5.17 -12.89
N ALA A 130 6.89 4.53 -13.69
CA ALA A 130 6.09 5.10 -14.76
C ALA A 130 4.59 4.82 -14.52
N PHE A 131 4.15 3.56 -14.61
CA PHE A 131 2.78 3.13 -14.30
C PHE A 131 2.46 3.29 -12.81
N TYR A 132 3.43 3.01 -11.93
CA TYR A 132 3.24 3.09 -10.48
C TYR A 132 3.32 4.52 -9.92
N ARG A 133 3.75 5.51 -10.72
CA ARG A 133 3.81 6.90 -10.24
C ARG A 133 2.42 7.50 -9.97
N PRO A 134 1.41 7.33 -10.84
CA PRO A 134 0.01 7.62 -10.47
C PRO A 134 -0.50 6.81 -9.28
N VAL A 135 -0.06 5.55 -9.11
CA VAL A 135 -0.44 4.72 -7.95
C VAL A 135 0.11 5.33 -6.65
N ALA A 136 1.35 5.83 -6.67
CA ALA A 136 1.93 6.56 -5.56
C ALA A 136 1.12 7.80 -5.20
N GLU A 137 0.72 8.61 -6.19
CA GLU A 137 -0.09 9.80 -5.92
C GLU A 137 -1.44 9.44 -5.29
N ILE A 138 -2.13 8.42 -5.82
CA ILE A 138 -3.38 7.91 -5.21
C ILE A 138 -3.13 7.48 -3.76
N GLY A 139 -2.06 6.73 -3.51
CA GLY A 139 -1.69 6.27 -2.18
C GLY A 139 -1.40 7.40 -1.20
N ARG A 140 -0.65 8.43 -1.62
CA ARG A 140 -0.39 9.64 -0.81
C ARG A 140 -1.69 10.35 -0.43
N GLN A 141 -2.55 10.61 -1.41
CA GLN A 141 -3.82 11.28 -1.18
C GLN A 141 -4.72 10.46 -0.27
N PHE A 142 -4.80 9.14 -0.48
CA PHE A 142 -5.56 8.25 0.39
C PHE A 142 -5.09 8.30 1.85
N VAL A 143 -3.78 8.14 2.09
CA VAL A 143 -3.22 8.15 3.45
C VAL A 143 -3.49 9.49 4.14
N ASP A 144 -3.35 10.62 3.44
CA ASP A 144 -3.62 11.94 4.00
C ASP A 144 -5.12 12.16 4.32
N ILE A 145 -6.01 11.72 3.43
CA ILE A 145 -7.47 11.81 3.64
C ILE A 145 -7.89 10.97 4.84
N GLU A 146 -7.49 9.70 4.89
CA GLU A 146 -7.88 8.77 5.96
C GLU A 146 -7.30 9.20 7.31
N ALA A 147 -6.04 9.66 7.35
CA ALA A 147 -5.44 10.17 8.58
C ALA A 147 -6.22 11.36 9.18
N ARG A 148 -6.69 12.28 8.32
CA ARG A 148 -7.54 13.40 8.77
C ARG A 148 -8.93 12.93 9.18
N ALA A 149 -9.54 12.03 8.41
CA ALA A 149 -10.87 11.51 8.68
C ALA A 149 -10.94 10.77 10.02
N PHE A 150 -9.99 9.87 10.29
CA PHE A 150 -9.93 9.12 11.55
C PHE A 150 -9.56 10.00 12.75
N ALA A 151 -8.74 11.04 12.56
CA ALA A 151 -8.46 12.01 13.62
C ALA A 151 -9.70 12.81 14.05
N LEU A 152 -10.64 13.08 13.13
CA LEU A 152 -11.90 13.79 13.43
C LEU A 152 -12.98 12.89 14.04
N ALA A 153 -12.87 11.58 13.83
CA ALA A 153 -13.83 10.59 14.33
C ALA A 153 -13.52 10.09 15.75
N ASN A 154 -12.35 10.45 16.30
CA ASN A 154 -11.88 10.10 17.64
C ASN A 154 -12.28 11.12 18.72
#